data_AF-A0A7H4PEW2-F1
#
_entry.id   AF-A0A7H4PEW2-F1
#
_cell.length_a   1.000
_cell.length_b   1.000
_cell.length_c   1.000
_cell.angle_alpha   90.00
_cell.angle_beta   90.00
_cell.angle_gamma   90.00
#
_symmetry.space_group_name_H-M   'P 1'
#
loop_
_entity.id
_entity.type
_entity.pdbx_description
1 polymer ?
#
loop_
_entity_poly.entity_id
_entity_poly.type
_entity_poly.pdbx_seq_one_letter_code
_entity_poly.pdbx_strand_id
1 'polypeptide(L)'
;MKNRTTCRPPLTGQREANTRFFRQAVMAGCACTLSLNVWASECYSSVASTSVDLKTISVSPDLAVGQSITGGDKTFDSVQFASCESSFTVEKYFYGYLYSSLASAGTYNGRLTFKTNLSGVGVQLGASMSDTKGASGNGWITSGSSIKLLTDDSIGWGAMIYMSITPKLNLIKIADSVSGGTLSGKVGYGQANGNQGVGKYRY
;
A
#
# COMPACT_ATOMS: atom_id res chain seq x y z
N MET A 1 -14.62 36.36 -32.73
CA MET A 1 -15.28 36.91 -31.52
C MET A 1 -16.78 36.95 -31.78
N LYS A 2 -17.56 36.01 -31.24
CA LYS A 2 -19.01 35.96 -31.43
C LYS A 2 -19.69 36.28 -30.11
N ASN A 3 -20.36 37.43 -30.08
CA ASN A 3 -21.21 37.86 -28.99
C ASN A 3 -22.49 38.39 -29.64
N ARG A 4 -23.62 37.72 -29.46
CA ARG A 4 -24.94 38.37 -29.39
C ARG A 4 -26.05 37.42 -28.95
N THR A 5 -26.81 37.96 -28.02
CA THR A 5 -28.00 37.47 -27.35
C THR A 5 -29.24 37.50 -28.26
N THR A 6 -30.24 36.70 -27.85
CA THR A 6 -31.70 36.74 -28.12
C THR A 6 -32.25 36.14 -29.42
N CYS A 7 -33.15 35.16 -29.24
CA CYS A 7 -34.28 34.97 -30.14
C CYS A 7 -35.59 34.77 -29.33
N ARG A 8 -36.58 35.61 -29.68
CA ARG A 8 -38.01 35.58 -29.33
C ARG A 8 -38.72 34.36 -29.97
N PRO A 9 -39.94 33.99 -29.53
CA PRO A 9 -40.69 32.86 -30.08
C PRO A 9 -41.60 33.28 -31.25
N PRO A 10 -42.09 32.34 -32.08
CA PRO A 10 -43.33 32.50 -32.81
C PRO A 10 -44.48 31.70 -32.18
N LEU A 11 -45.51 32.44 -31.77
CA LEU A 11 -46.94 32.07 -31.87
C LEU A 11 -47.23 31.86 -33.37
N THR A 12 -48.12 31.00 -33.90
CA THR A 12 -49.41 30.42 -33.51
C THR A 12 -49.80 29.50 -34.68
N GLY A 13 -50.58 28.43 -34.47
CA GLY A 13 -51.14 27.67 -35.61
C GLY A 13 -51.82 26.36 -35.22
N GLN A 14 -53.12 26.45 -34.96
CA GLN A 14 -54.06 25.42 -34.51
C GLN A 14 -54.03 24.08 -35.26
N ARG A 15 -54.30 23.00 -34.50
CA ARG A 15 -55.38 22.03 -34.80
C ARG A 15 -55.83 21.35 -33.51
N GLU A 16 -57.06 21.68 -33.09
CA GLU A 16 -57.78 21.02 -32.00
C GLU A 16 -58.37 19.70 -32.51
N ALA A 17 -58.09 18.61 -31.79
CA ALA A 17 -58.96 17.45 -31.70
C ALA A 17 -58.95 16.99 -30.24
N ASN A 18 -60.10 17.09 -29.60
CA ASN A 18 -60.34 16.67 -28.22
C ASN A 18 -60.12 15.16 -28.07
N THR A 19 -59.03 14.77 -27.43
CA THR A 19 -58.90 13.44 -26.84
C THR A 19 -58.02 13.57 -25.60
N ARG A 20 -58.61 13.34 -24.42
CA ARG A 20 -57.91 13.31 -23.14
C ARG A 20 -56.96 12.10 -23.11
N PHE A 21 -55.75 12.30 -23.61
CA PHE A 21 -54.56 11.49 -23.38
C PHE A 21 -53.34 12.38 -23.56
N PHE A 22 -52.70 12.81 -22.47
CA PHE A 22 -51.35 13.37 -22.51
C PHE A 22 -50.52 12.58 -21.51
N ARG A 23 -49.82 11.55 -21.99
CA ARG A 23 -48.49 11.61 -22.63
C ARG A 23 -47.43 12.00 -21.61
N GLN A 24 -46.60 10.99 -21.31
CA GLN A 24 -45.33 11.05 -20.63
C GLN A 24 -44.58 12.33 -21.02
N ALA A 25 -44.51 13.27 -20.07
CA ALA A 25 -43.42 14.22 -20.05
C ALA A 25 -42.18 13.44 -19.61
N VAL A 26 -41.31 13.15 -20.57
CA VAL A 26 -39.91 12.80 -20.30
C VAL A 26 -39.29 14.05 -19.69
N MET A 27 -39.49 14.22 -18.39
CA MET A 27 -38.63 15.04 -17.57
C MET A 27 -37.31 14.31 -17.54
N ALA A 28 -36.36 14.76 -18.37
CA ALA A 28 -34.94 14.55 -18.16
C ALA A 28 -34.56 15.27 -16.86
N GLY A 29 -35.06 14.77 -15.74
CA GLY A 29 -34.43 14.96 -14.46
C GLY A 29 -33.08 14.30 -14.62
N CYS A 30 -32.03 15.10 -14.74
CA CYS A 30 -30.69 14.66 -14.41
C CYS A 30 -30.74 14.30 -12.94
N ALA A 31 -31.23 13.09 -12.65
CA ALA A 31 -30.97 12.41 -11.41
C ALA A 31 -29.45 12.21 -11.44
N CYS A 32 -28.73 13.19 -10.91
CA CYS A 32 -27.47 12.89 -10.24
C CYS A 32 -27.86 11.93 -9.13
N THR A 33 -27.92 10.63 -9.45
CA THR A 33 -27.64 9.59 -8.49
C THR A 33 -26.27 9.97 -7.94
N LEU A 34 -26.27 10.67 -6.80
CA LEU A 34 -25.13 10.73 -5.92
C LEU A 34 -24.89 9.28 -5.52
N SER A 35 -24.11 8.58 -6.33
CA SER A 35 -23.43 7.36 -5.94
C SER A 35 -22.41 7.75 -4.89
N LEU A 36 -22.89 8.04 -3.68
CA LEU A 36 -22.12 8.07 -2.45
C LEU A 36 -21.82 6.61 -2.07
N ASN A 37 -21.01 5.97 -2.88
CA ASN A 37 -20.26 4.78 -2.50
C ASN A 37 -18.79 5.05 -2.79
N VAL A 38 -18.27 6.18 -2.31
CA VAL A 38 -16.86 6.25 -1.96
C VAL A 38 -16.78 5.58 -0.60
N TRP A 39 -16.57 4.27 -0.61
CA TRP A 39 -16.04 3.57 0.55
C TRP A 39 -14.67 4.20 0.76
N ALA A 40 -14.63 5.24 1.60
CA ALA A 40 -13.43 5.99 1.90
C ALA A 40 -12.39 4.97 2.37
N SER A 41 -11.26 4.86 1.66
CA SER A 41 -10.22 3.94 2.09
C SER A 41 -9.76 4.41 3.45
N GLU A 42 -10.06 3.65 4.50
CA GLU A 42 -9.72 4.01 5.88
C GLU A 42 -8.22 4.16 6.11
N CYS A 43 -7.38 3.77 5.15
CA CYS A 43 -5.96 4.05 5.10
C CYS A 43 -5.58 4.58 3.72
N TYR A 44 -4.87 5.71 3.70
CA TYR A 44 -4.27 6.31 2.51
C TYR A 44 -2.75 6.27 2.63
N SER A 45 -2.06 6.02 1.51
CA SER A 45 -0.59 6.07 1.49
C SER A 45 -0.11 7.52 1.53
N SER A 46 0.68 7.87 2.54
CA SER A 46 1.31 9.20 2.65
C SER A 46 2.59 9.29 1.80
N VAL A 47 3.26 8.15 1.62
CA VAL A 47 4.44 8.00 0.75
C VAL A 47 4.22 6.76 -0.13
N ALA A 48 4.66 6.80 -1.38
CA ALA A 48 4.52 5.66 -2.31
C ALA A 48 5.72 4.71 -2.29
N SER A 49 6.93 5.25 -2.05
CA SER A 49 8.14 4.45 -1.86
C SER A 49 9.29 5.18 -1.18
N THR A 50 10.18 4.44 -0.51
CA THR A 50 11.54 4.89 -0.15
C THR A 50 12.56 3.98 -0.80
N SER A 51 13.77 4.51 -1.00
CA SER A 51 14.94 3.72 -1.39
C SER A 51 15.79 3.46 -0.15
N VAL A 52 16.24 2.22 0.03
CA VAL A 52 17.22 1.87 1.05
C VAL A 52 18.59 1.72 0.40
N ASP A 53 19.60 2.40 0.94
CA ASP A 53 20.98 2.28 0.48
C ASP A 53 21.78 1.40 1.44
N LEU A 54 22.30 0.29 0.92
CA LEU A 54 23.13 -0.65 1.67
C LEU A 54 24.62 -0.31 1.64
N LYS A 55 25.00 0.69 0.84
CA LYS A 55 26.38 1.00 0.48
C LYS A 55 27.06 -0.20 -0.21
N THR A 56 28.30 -0.01 -0.63
CA THR A 56 29.10 -1.09 -1.21
C THR A 56 29.40 -2.15 -0.15
N ILE A 57 29.11 -3.42 -0.48
CA ILE A 57 29.41 -4.57 0.37
C ILE A 57 30.32 -5.52 -0.41
N SER A 58 31.45 -5.90 0.19
CA SER A 58 32.33 -6.94 -0.33
C SER A 58 31.95 -8.29 0.28
N VAL A 59 31.72 -9.29 -0.56
CA VAL A 59 31.43 -10.65 -0.10
C VAL A 59 32.74 -11.42 0.02
N SER A 60 33.02 -11.95 1.21
CA SER A 60 34.18 -12.84 1.39
C SER A 60 33.99 -14.14 0.59
N PRO A 61 35.02 -14.62 -0.13
CA PRO A 61 34.95 -15.91 -0.81
C PRO A 61 34.72 -17.06 0.19
N ASP A 62 35.25 -16.94 1.41
CA ASP A 62 35.15 -17.95 2.47
C ASP A 62 33.79 -17.96 3.19
N LEU A 63 32.90 -17.02 2.86
CA LEU A 63 31.57 -16.98 3.43
C LEU A 63 30.79 -18.24 2.99
N ALA A 64 30.33 -19.05 3.94
CA ALA A 64 29.55 -20.24 3.64
C ALA A 64 28.11 -19.90 3.17
N VAL A 65 27.49 -20.81 2.42
CA VAL A 65 26.06 -20.71 2.08
C VAL A 65 25.22 -20.69 3.35
N GLY A 66 24.25 -19.78 3.40
CA GLY A 66 23.38 -19.50 4.53
C GLY A 66 23.91 -18.47 5.53
N GLN A 67 25.15 -18.00 5.36
CA GLN A 67 25.71 -16.96 6.21
C GLN A 67 25.32 -15.55 5.75
N SER A 68 25.35 -14.60 6.69
CA SER A 68 25.04 -13.20 6.42
C SER A 68 26.18 -12.52 5.66
N ILE A 69 25.83 -11.94 4.51
CA ILE A 69 26.69 -11.06 3.71
C ILE A 69 26.82 -9.69 4.37
N THR A 70 25.75 -9.18 4.99
CA THR A 70 25.73 -7.86 5.65
C THR A 70 26.42 -7.84 7.02
N GLY A 71 26.89 -8.99 7.51
CA GLY A 71 27.43 -9.16 8.86
C GLY A 71 26.36 -9.04 9.96
N GLY A 72 25.09 -9.24 9.62
CA GLY A 72 23.95 -9.08 10.51
C GLY A 72 22.82 -8.24 9.91
N ASP A 73 21.86 -7.89 10.77
CA ASP A 73 20.64 -7.17 10.39
C ASP A 73 20.94 -5.67 10.20
N LYS A 74 20.49 -5.11 9.08
CA LYS A 74 20.53 -3.68 8.81
C LYS A 74 19.15 -3.09 9.04
N THR A 75 19.09 -1.97 9.75
CA THR A 75 17.86 -1.21 10.01
C THR A 75 17.99 0.15 9.36
N PHE A 76 16.91 0.64 8.75
CA PHE A 76 16.87 1.91 8.03
C PHE A 76 15.98 2.92 8.74
N ASP A 77 15.98 4.14 8.23
CA ASP A 77 15.17 5.22 8.79
C ASP A 77 13.68 4.88 8.78
N SER A 78 13.00 5.36 9.82
CA SER A 78 11.56 5.22 9.93
C SER A 78 10.87 6.13 8.93
N VAL A 79 9.87 5.60 8.24
CA VAL A 79 9.05 6.33 7.27
C VAL A 79 7.60 6.25 7.69
N GLN A 80 6.97 7.42 7.89
CA GLN A 80 5.51 7.50 7.98
C GLN A 80 4.93 7.23 6.59
N PHE A 81 4.26 6.09 6.42
CA PHE A 81 3.89 5.61 5.09
C PHE A 81 2.38 5.61 4.84
N ALA A 82 1.55 5.62 5.89
CA ALA A 82 0.11 5.67 5.75
C ALA A 82 -0.54 6.55 6.81
N SER A 83 -1.67 7.15 6.43
CA SER A 83 -2.60 7.84 7.33
C SER A 83 -3.89 7.05 7.31
N CYS A 84 -4.39 6.64 8.48
CA CYS A 84 -5.65 5.92 8.59
C CYS A 84 -6.69 6.69 9.42
N GLU A 85 -7.95 6.67 8.99
CA GLU A 85 -9.05 7.40 9.59
C GLU A 85 -10.17 6.46 10.04
N SER A 86 -10.61 6.63 11.29
CA SER A 86 -11.80 5.97 11.82
C SER A 86 -13.04 6.84 11.59
N SER A 87 -13.52 6.90 10.35
CA SER A 87 -14.79 7.54 10.05
C SER A 87 -15.97 6.61 10.38
N PHE A 88 -16.87 7.09 11.25
CA PHE A 88 -18.24 6.60 11.51
C PHE A 88 -18.49 5.17 12.09
N THR A 89 -17.51 4.47 12.71
CA THR A 89 -17.78 3.16 13.34
C THR A 89 -17.17 3.00 14.75
N VAL A 90 -17.82 2.17 15.58
CA VAL A 90 -17.56 1.98 17.03
C VAL A 90 -16.28 1.22 17.34
N GLU A 91 -15.89 0.26 16.50
CA GLU A 91 -14.64 -0.49 16.64
C GLU A 91 -13.99 -0.62 15.25
N LYS A 92 -12.70 -0.30 15.14
CA LYS A 92 -11.92 -0.53 13.91
C LYS A 92 -10.61 -1.20 14.25
N TYR A 93 -10.41 -2.37 13.66
CA TYR A 93 -9.11 -3.01 13.64
C TYR A 93 -8.28 -2.46 12.48
N PHE A 94 -7.13 -1.91 12.79
CA PHE A 94 -6.10 -1.52 11.84
C PHE A 94 -4.97 -2.53 11.91
N TYR A 95 -4.43 -2.87 10.75
CA TYR A 95 -3.39 -3.88 10.63
C TYR A 95 -2.22 -3.36 9.81
N GLY A 96 -1.00 -3.61 10.32
CA GLY A 96 0.24 -3.37 9.60
C GLY A 96 0.85 -4.67 9.14
N TYR A 97 1.17 -4.76 7.85
CA TYR A 97 1.77 -5.94 7.22
C TYR A 97 3.04 -5.58 6.46
N LEU A 98 3.99 -6.50 6.48
CA LEU A 98 5.18 -6.48 5.65
C LEU A 98 5.07 -7.58 4.59
N TYR A 99 5.38 -7.26 3.35
CA TYR A 99 5.37 -8.21 2.23
C TYR A 99 6.71 -8.24 1.51
N SER A 100 7.03 -9.40 0.94
CA SER A 100 8.02 -9.52 -0.13
C SER A 100 7.34 -9.44 -1.50
N SER A 101 8.05 -8.85 -2.48
CA SER A 101 7.66 -8.92 -3.90
C SER A 101 8.47 -9.95 -4.68
N LEU A 102 9.34 -10.70 -3.99
CA LEU A 102 10.34 -11.56 -4.59
C LEU A 102 10.00 -13.04 -4.40
N ALA A 103 10.53 -13.89 -5.28
CA ALA A 103 10.40 -15.33 -5.16
C ALA A 103 11.24 -15.86 -3.98
N SER A 104 10.75 -16.88 -3.30
CA SER A 104 11.50 -17.52 -2.21
C SER A 104 12.76 -18.21 -2.73
N ALA A 105 13.86 -18.06 -1.98
CA ALA A 105 15.10 -18.79 -2.14
C ALA A 105 15.24 -19.97 -1.15
N GLY A 106 14.36 -20.03 -0.14
CA GLY A 106 14.43 -20.99 0.96
C GLY A 106 14.54 -20.32 2.32
N THR A 107 14.60 -21.13 3.37
CA THR A 107 14.71 -20.68 4.77
C THR A 107 16.15 -20.79 5.23
N TYR A 108 16.71 -19.69 5.74
CA TYR A 108 18.06 -19.62 6.28
C TYR A 108 18.02 -18.96 7.65
N ASN A 109 18.68 -19.57 8.64
CA ASN A 109 18.70 -19.08 10.03
C ASN A 109 17.29 -18.80 10.59
N GLY A 110 16.31 -19.66 10.26
CA GLY A 110 14.92 -19.55 10.72
C GLY A 110 14.07 -18.45 10.05
N ARG A 111 14.61 -17.74 9.06
CA ARG A 111 13.90 -16.67 8.32
C ARG A 111 13.79 -17.02 6.85
N LEU A 112 12.72 -16.58 6.21
CA LEU A 112 12.56 -16.76 4.79
C LEU A 112 13.46 -15.79 4.03
N THR A 113 14.25 -16.33 3.12
CA THR A 113 15.12 -15.57 2.23
C THR A 113 14.51 -15.54 0.84
N PHE A 114 14.60 -14.40 0.17
CA PHE A 114 14.08 -14.18 -1.18
C PHE A 114 15.19 -13.92 -2.19
N LYS A 115 15.00 -14.34 -3.43
CA LYS A 115 15.98 -14.19 -4.51
C LYS A 115 16.08 -12.72 -4.92
N THR A 116 17.31 -12.21 -5.00
CA THR A 116 17.60 -10.88 -5.56
C THR A 116 17.87 -10.97 -7.07
N ASN A 117 18.18 -9.83 -7.70
CA ASN A 117 18.67 -9.78 -9.08
C ASN A 117 20.12 -10.28 -9.24
N LEU A 118 20.86 -10.47 -8.14
CA LEU A 118 22.22 -11.00 -8.16
C LEU A 118 22.21 -12.49 -7.82
N SER A 119 22.88 -13.29 -8.65
CA SER A 119 23.04 -14.72 -8.43
C SER A 119 23.81 -14.97 -7.13
N GLY A 120 23.35 -15.94 -6.34
CA GLY A 120 23.96 -16.30 -5.05
C GLY A 120 23.68 -15.33 -3.91
N VAL A 121 22.93 -14.24 -4.15
CA VAL A 121 22.52 -13.28 -3.10
C VAL A 121 21.02 -13.37 -2.87
N GLY A 122 20.65 -13.69 -1.64
CA GLY A 122 19.29 -13.61 -1.14
C GLY A 122 19.12 -12.43 -0.18
N VAL A 123 17.88 -12.02 0.05
CA VAL A 123 17.51 -10.99 1.03
C VAL A 123 16.46 -11.51 1.99
N GLN A 124 16.67 -11.27 3.27
CA GLN A 124 15.66 -11.45 4.31
C GLN A 124 15.03 -10.09 4.62
N LEU A 125 13.72 -10.08 4.83
CA LEU A 125 12.95 -8.86 5.04
C LEU A 125 12.30 -8.88 6.41
N GLY A 126 12.53 -7.80 7.15
CA GLY A 126 11.88 -7.53 8.42
C GLY A 126 11.50 -6.07 8.51
N ALA A 127 10.75 -5.71 9.53
CA ALA A 127 10.47 -4.32 9.86
C ALA A 127 10.00 -4.19 11.30
N SER A 128 10.12 -2.99 11.84
CA SER A 128 9.25 -2.52 12.91
C SER A 128 8.12 -1.69 12.29
N MET A 129 6.90 -1.79 12.83
CA MET A 129 5.80 -0.89 12.53
C MET A 129 5.25 -0.31 13.82
N SER A 130 4.78 0.92 13.76
CA SER A 130 4.09 1.58 14.86
C SER A 130 3.06 2.57 14.32
N ASP A 131 2.09 2.92 15.16
CA ASP A 131 1.23 4.06 14.93
C ASP A 131 1.42 5.17 15.97
N THR A 132 0.75 6.29 15.75
CA THR A 132 0.76 7.45 16.64
C THR A 132 -0.06 7.27 17.93
N LYS A 133 -0.77 6.15 18.08
CA LYS A 133 -1.53 5.82 19.31
C LYS A 133 -0.76 4.91 20.25
N GLY A 134 0.27 4.25 19.73
CA GLY A 134 1.23 3.47 20.51
C GLY A 134 1.20 1.98 20.22
N ALA A 135 0.33 1.50 19.32
CA ALA A 135 0.45 0.12 18.88
C ALA A 135 1.77 -0.02 18.09
N SER A 136 2.46 -1.13 18.32
CA SER A 136 3.73 -1.40 17.69
C SER A 136 3.96 -2.89 17.54
N GLY A 137 4.79 -3.25 16.57
CA GLY A 137 5.32 -4.60 16.50
C GLY A 137 6.49 -4.71 15.54
N ASN A 138 7.18 -5.83 15.64
CA ASN A 138 8.47 -6.04 15.00
C ASN A 138 8.63 -7.52 14.63
N GLY A 139 9.16 -7.78 13.45
CA GLY A 139 9.32 -9.15 12.99
C GLY A 139 10.00 -9.28 11.65
N TRP A 140 10.24 -10.54 11.29
CA TRP A 140 10.82 -10.98 10.04
C TRP A 140 9.84 -11.90 9.32
N ILE A 141 9.85 -11.91 7.99
CA ILE A 141 9.09 -12.91 7.25
C ILE A 141 9.77 -14.26 7.44
N THR A 142 9.08 -15.20 8.08
CA THR A 142 9.58 -16.57 8.36
C THR A 142 8.90 -17.63 7.51
N SER A 143 7.72 -17.34 6.96
CA SER A 143 6.95 -18.22 6.09
C SER A 143 6.06 -17.43 5.13
N GLY A 144 5.71 -18.02 3.99
CA GLY A 144 4.83 -17.38 3.00
C GLY A 144 5.52 -16.22 2.28
N SER A 145 4.82 -15.10 2.09
CA SER A 145 5.39 -13.89 1.47
C SER A 145 5.14 -12.64 2.30
N SER A 146 4.60 -12.80 3.51
CA SER A 146 4.21 -11.67 4.36
C SER A 146 4.21 -12.01 5.84
N ILE A 147 4.22 -10.98 6.67
CA ILE A 147 4.01 -11.07 8.11
C ILE A 147 3.12 -9.91 8.57
N LYS A 148 2.18 -10.19 9.48
CA LYS A 148 1.46 -9.15 10.22
C LYS A 148 2.34 -8.66 11.36
N LEU A 149 2.65 -7.38 11.37
CA LEU A 149 3.49 -6.75 12.40
C LEU A 149 2.68 -6.00 13.44
N LEU A 150 1.51 -5.48 13.07
CA LEU A 150 0.74 -4.61 13.94
C LEU A 150 -0.75 -4.94 13.88
N THR A 151 -1.43 -4.81 15.00
CA THR A 151 -2.88 -4.75 15.13
C THR A 151 -3.20 -3.66 16.13
N ASP A 152 -4.08 -2.72 15.78
CA ASP A 152 -4.59 -1.68 16.67
C ASP A 152 -6.11 -1.64 16.58
N ASP A 153 -6.79 -1.74 17.72
CA ASP A 153 -8.24 -1.65 17.87
C ASP A 153 -8.69 -0.49 18.78
N SER A 154 -7.75 0.33 19.24
CA SER A 154 -7.96 1.37 20.24
C SER A 154 -8.51 2.69 19.69
N ILE A 155 -8.82 2.73 18.40
CA ILE A 155 -9.08 3.98 17.67
C ILE A 155 -10.57 4.34 17.72
N GLY A 156 -10.88 5.36 18.53
CA GLY A 156 -12.22 5.93 18.65
C GLY A 156 -12.68 6.72 17.42
N TRP A 157 -13.94 7.16 17.46
CA TRP A 157 -14.61 7.86 16.36
C TRP A 157 -13.90 9.15 15.93
N GLY A 158 -13.76 9.34 14.61
CA GLY A 158 -13.19 10.55 14.01
C GLY A 158 -11.68 10.72 14.26
N ALA A 159 -11.02 9.71 14.83
CA ALA A 159 -9.59 9.76 15.05
C ALA A 159 -8.83 9.39 13.77
N MET A 160 -7.74 10.13 13.55
CA MET A 160 -6.74 9.81 12.55
C MET A 160 -5.50 9.24 13.25
N ILE A 161 -4.95 8.18 12.68
CA ILE A 161 -3.66 7.61 13.06
C ILE A 161 -2.69 7.66 11.91
N TYR A 162 -1.41 7.74 12.22
CA TYR A 162 -0.35 7.68 11.22
C TYR A 162 0.51 6.48 11.48
N MET A 163 0.71 5.65 10.45
CA MET A 163 1.51 4.44 10.52
C MET A 163 2.91 4.71 9.99
N SER A 164 3.89 4.28 10.78
CA SER A 164 5.31 4.33 10.44
C SER A 164 5.87 2.92 10.28
N ILE A 165 6.83 2.79 9.37
CA ILE A 165 7.58 1.56 9.13
C ILE A 165 9.07 1.85 9.23
N THR A 166 9.79 1.01 9.94
CA THR A 166 11.26 0.99 10.02
C THR A 166 11.75 -0.29 9.35
N PRO A 167 12.14 -0.24 8.06
CA PRO A 167 12.54 -1.43 7.33
C PRO A 167 13.80 -2.07 7.90
N LYS A 168 13.90 -3.39 7.78
CA LYS A 168 15.08 -4.18 8.15
C LYS A 168 15.40 -5.17 7.05
N LEU A 169 16.69 -5.36 6.79
CA LEU A 169 17.13 -6.36 5.83
C LEU A 169 18.42 -7.05 6.27
N ASN A 170 18.61 -8.26 5.77
CA ASN A 170 19.85 -9.00 5.91
C ASN A 170 20.12 -9.71 4.57
N LEU A 171 21.29 -9.49 3.98
CA LEU A 171 21.68 -10.20 2.77
C LEU A 171 22.29 -11.53 3.16
N ILE A 172 21.87 -12.60 2.50
CA ILE A 172 22.30 -13.97 2.78
C ILE A 172 22.96 -14.56 1.54
N LYS A 173 24.08 -15.25 1.71
CA LYS A 173 24.68 -16.04 0.64
C LYS A 173 23.85 -17.29 0.40
N ILE A 174 23.28 -17.47 -0.78
CA ILE A 174 22.37 -18.58 -1.10
C ILE A 174 22.93 -19.58 -2.12
N ALA A 175 24.12 -19.33 -2.65
CA ALA A 175 24.85 -20.25 -3.53
C ALA A 175 26.36 -20.13 -3.31
N ASP A 176 27.14 -21.12 -3.76
CA ASP A 176 28.59 -21.18 -3.55
C ASP A 176 29.33 -20.00 -4.19
N SER A 177 28.85 -19.58 -5.36
CA SER A 177 29.32 -18.39 -6.07
C SER A 177 28.31 -17.24 -5.97
N VAL A 178 28.84 -16.02 -5.91
CA VAL A 178 28.07 -14.77 -5.88
C VAL A 178 28.48 -13.92 -7.06
N SER A 179 27.50 -13.43 -7.83
CA SER A 179 27.77 -12.46 -8.89
C SER A 179 27.96 -11.06 -8.30
N GLY A 180 28.98 -10.33 -8.74
CA GLY A 180 29.10 -8.90 -8.44
C GLY A 180 28.07 -8.06 -9.21
N GLY A 181 27.72 -6.90 -8.66
CA GLY A 181 26.81 -5.95 -9.32
C GLY A 181 26.03 -5.09 -8.33
N THR A 182 25.05 -4.35 -8.84
CA THR A 182 24.17 -3.49 -8.05
C THR A 182 22.85 -4.22 -7.78
N LEU A 183 22.45 -4.27 -6.51
CA LEU A 183 21.09 -4.68 -6.14
C LEU A 183 20.09 -3.66 -6.69
N SER A 184 19.05 -4.13 -7.37
CA SER A 184 18.05 -3.24 -7.96
C SER A 184 16.67 -3.87 -7.93
N GLY A 185 15.64 -3.02 -7.99
CA GLY A 185 14.24 -3.42 -7.93
C GLY A 185 13.62 -3.25 -6.54
N LYS A 186 12.35 -3.60 -6.43
CA LYS A 186 11.56 -3.50 -5.20
C LYS A 186 11.64 -4.83 -4.48
N VAL A 187 12.14 -4.82 -3.25
CA VAL A 187 12.37 -6.05 -2.48
C VAL A 187 11.17 -6.37 -1.59
N GLY A 188 10.46 -5.34 -1.11
CA GLY A 188 9.31 -5.52 -0.23
C GLY A 188 8.38 -4.32 -0.20
N TYR A 189 7.33 -4.42 0.60
CA TYR A 189 6.41 -3.30 0.81
C TYR A 189 5.71 -3.40 2.15
N GLY A 190 5.49 -2.26 2.80
CA GLY A 190 4.61 -2.10 3.94
C GLY A 190 3.18 -1.88 3.47
N GLN A 191 2.21 -2.40 4.23
CA GLN A 191 0.80 -2.19 3.95
C GLN A 191 0.06 -1.90 5.26
N ALA A 192 -0.83 -0.91 5.21
CA ALA A 192 -1.75 -0.54 6.26
C ALA A 192 -3.17 -0.84 5.78
N ASN A 193 -3.92 -1.63 6.53
CA ASN A 193 -5.30 -1.98 6.19
C ASN A 193 -6.23 -1.58 7.33
N GLY A 194 -7.40 -1.06 6.99
CA GLY A 194 -8.56 -0.93 7.88
C GLY A 194 -9.70 -1.85 7.44
N ASN A 195 -10.79 -1.90 8.20
CA ASN A 195 -11.98 -2.70 7.91
C ASN A 195 -12.64 -2.37 6.56
N GLN A 196 -12.41 -1.18 5.97
CA GLN A 196 -12.97 -0.80 4.66
C GLN A 196 -11.96 -0.25 3.64
N GLY A 197 -10.65 -0.48 3.79
CA GLY A 197 -9.67 0.03 2.82
C GLY A 197 -8.22 -0.40 3.03
N VAL A 198 -7.38 -0.11 2.02
CA VAL A 198 -5.99 -0.57 1.92
C VAL A 198 -5.05 0.56 1.46
N GLY A 199 -4.04 0.90 2.27
CA GLY A 199 -2.89 1.73 1.90
C GLY A 199 -1.63 0.87 1.66
N LYS A 200 -0.94 1.06 0.53
CA LYS A 200 0.26 0.27 0.14
C LYS A 200 1.48 1.17 -0.07
N TYR A 201 2.61 0.81 0.53
CA TYR A 201 3.89 1.52 0.43
C TYR A 201 5.04 0.59 0.07
N ARG A 202 5.82 0.89 -0.97
CA ARG A 202 6.83 -0.04 -1.54
C ARG A 202 8.27 0.38 -1.22
N TYR A 203 9.19 -0.57 -1.04
CA TYR A 203 10.62 -0.31 -0.88
C TYR A 203 11.50 -1.32 -1.64
#